data_AF-A0A6G2DFL9-F1
#
_entry.id   AF-A0A6G2DFL9-F1
#
_cell.length_a   1.000
_cell.length_b   1.000
_cell.length_c   1.000
_cell.angle_alpha   90.00
_cell.angle_beta   90.00
_cell.angle_gamma   90.00
#
_symmetry.space_group_name_H-M   'P 1'
#
loop_
_entity.id
_entity.type
_entity.pdbx_description
1 polymer ?
#
loop_
_entity_poly.entity_id
_entity_poly.type
_entity_poly.pdbx_seq_one_letter_code
_entity_poly.pdbx_strand_id
1 'polypeptide(L)'
;GFVGGIESEVISRFEAGFKAGVASVDPSIKVQVDYAGSFGDAAKGKTIAAAQYAAGADIVYQVAGGTGAGVFAEAKSLNESRPENEKVCVIGVD
;
A
#
# COMPACT_ATOMS: atom_id res chain seq x y z
N GLY A 1 2.21 -4.94 -0.82
CA GLY A 1 2.92 -3.69 -0.49
C GLY A 1 2.34 -3.06 0.75
N PHE A 2 3.08 -2.13 1.34
CA PHE A 2 2.70 -1.30 2.47
C PHE A 2 3.11 0.15 2.18
N VAL A 3 2.22 1.10 2.40
CA VAL A 3 2.49 2.54 2.23
C VAL A 3 2.20 3.25 3.55
N GLY A 4 3.26 3.65 4.25
CA GLY A 4 3.16 4.45 5.46
C GLY A 4 3.08 5.94 5.14
N GLY A 5 2.43 6.73 6.00
CA GLY A 5 2.49 8.19 5.94
C GLY A 5 3.83 8.72 6.43
N ILE A 6 3.86 9.36 7.60
CA ILE A 6 5.11 9.77 8.26
C ILE A 6 5.66 8.62 9.11
N GLU A 7 6.95 8.33 8.94
CA GLU A 7 7.64 7.33 9.76
C GLU A 7 7.56 7.70 11.25
N SER A 8 7.02 6.78 12.05
CA SER A 8 6.83 6.96 13.49
C SER A 8 6.62 5.59 14.15
N GLU A 9 6.69 5.56 15.49
CA GLU A 9 6.45 4.34 16.26
C GLU A 9 5.08 3.73 15.94
N VAL A 10 4.04 4.55 15.80
CA VAL A 10 2.69 4.07 15.48
C VAL A 10 2.65 3.39 14.12
N ILE A 11 3.19 4.02 13.07
CA ILE A 11 3.19 3.42 11.73
C ILE A 11 4.07 2.18 11.66
N SER A 12 5.20 2.16 12.39
CA SER A 12 6.06 0.98 12.47
C SER A 12 5.36 -0.22 13.12
N ARG A 13 4.43 0.01 14.06
CA ARG A 13 3.60 -1.07 14.65
C ARG A 13 2.62 -1.65 13.63
N PHE A 14 2.00 -0.80 12.80
CA PHE A 14 1.16 -1.28 11.70
C PHE A 14 1.97 -2.10 10.68
N GLU A 15 3.15 -1.61 10.30
CA GLU A 15 4.06 -2.33 9.40
C GLU A 15 4.45 -3.69 9.98
N ALA A 16 4.90 -3.72 11.24
CA ALA A 16 5.34 -4.94 11.91
C ALA A 16 4.19 -5.96 12.03
N GLY A 17 3.00 -5.50 12.44
CA GLY A 17 1.82 -6.34 12.54
C GLY A 17 1.39 -6.91 11.18
N PHE A 18 1.43 -6.10 10.13
CA PHE A 18 1.12 -6.56 8.78
C PHE A 18 2.13 -7.59 8.27
N LYS A 19 3.44 -7.34 8.43
CA LYS A 19 4.49 -8.31 8.09
C LYS A 19 4.33 -9.62 8.85
N ALA A 20 4.06 -9.55 10.15
CA ALA A 20 3.84 -10.75 10.97
C ALA A 20 2.60 -11.54 10.51
N GLY A 21 1.49 -10.85 10.23
CA GLY A 21 0.27 -11.47 9.73
C GLY A 21 0.48 -12.18 8.39
N VAL A 22 1.11 -11.51 7.43
CA VAL A 22 1.46 -12.10 6.12
C VAL A 22 2.36 -13.33 6.29
N ALA A 23 3.44 -13.20 7.05
CA ALA A 23 4.40 -14.28 7.26
C ALA A 23 3.82 -15.48 8.04
N SER A 24 2.79 -15.24 8.88
CA SER A 24 2.09 -16.32 9.58
C SER A 24 1.28 -17.23 8.65
N VAL A 25 0.90 -16.73 7.47
CA VAL A 25 0.18 -17.49 6.43
C VAL A 25 1.17 -18.13 5.47
N ASP A 26 2.09 -17.33 4.92
CA ASP A 26 3.14 -17.80 4.02
C ASP A 26 4.38 -16.89 4.14
N PRO A 27 5.51 -17.39 4.67
CA PRO A 27 6.73 -16.60 4.87
C PRO A 27 7.47 -16.27 3.57
N SER A 28 7.08 -16.85 2.42
CA SER A 28 7.66 -16.53 1.12
C SER A 28 7.09 -15.23 0.52
N ILE A 29 5.92 -14.79 0.98
CA ILE A 29 5.29 -13.55 0.51
C ILE A 29 6.11 -12.35 1.00
N LYS A 30 6.50 -11.49 0.05
CA LYS A 30 7.28 -10.28 0.33
C LYS A 30 6.37 -9.08 0.56
N VAL A 31 6.67 -8.31 1.60
CA VAL A 31 6.03 -7.01 1.86
C VAL A 31 7.00 -5.89 1.52
N GLN A 32 6.83 -5.29 0.34
CA GLN A 32 7.49 -4.01 0.00
C GLN A 32 6.92 -2.91 0.89
N VAL A 33 7.79 -2.11 1.50
CA VAL A 33 7.45 -1.04 2.44
C VAL A 33 8.02 0.27 1.92
N ASP A 34 7.18 1.28 1.81
CA ASP A 34 7.59 2.63 1.45
C ASP A 34 6.86 3.64 2.34
N TYR A 35 7.56 4.70 2.75
CA TYR A 35 6.99 5.79 3.54
C TYR A 35 6.88 7.06 2.70
N ALA A 36 5.69 7.66 2.70
CA ALA A 36 5.43 8.89 1.98
C ALA A 36 6.05 10.11 2.67
N GLY A 37 6.36 10.05 3.96
CA GLY A 37 6.82 11.22 4.72
C GLY A 37 5.77 12.33 4.80
N SER A 38 4.50 12.01 4.58
CA SER A 38 3.35 12.93 4.64
C SER A 38 2.07 12.13 4.91
N PHE A 39 1.10 12.77 5.57
CA PHE A 39 -0.27 12.27 5.71
C PHE A 39 -1.27 13.03 4.83
N GLY A 40 -0.83 14.02 4.06
CA GLY A 40 -1.70 14.92 3.29
C GLY A 40 -1.34 15.05 1.81
N ASP A 41 -0.33 14.32 1.33
CA ASP A 41 0.14 14.35 -0.05
C ASP A 41 -0.37 13.11 -0.81
N ALA A 42 -1.56 13.22 -1.40
CA ALA A 42 -2.15 12.16 -2.20
C ALA A 42 -1.37 11.89 -3.50
N ALA A 43 -0.71 12.90 -4.09
CA ALA A 43 0.09 12.69 -5.30
C ALA A 43 1.25 11.74 -5.02
N LYS A 44 1.93 11.92 -3.88
CA LYS A 44 3.00 11.02 -3.43
C LYS A 44 2.49 9.61 -3.14
N GLY A 45 1.32 9.47 -2.51
CA GLY A 45 0.69 8.17 -2.29
C GLY A 45 0.41 7.44 -3.60
N LYS A 46 -0.08 8.15 -4.62
CA LYS A 46 -0.31 7.60 -5.96
C LYS A 46 0.99 7.11 -6.60
N THR A 47 2.05 7.93 -6.58
CA THR A 47 3.36 7.57 -7.14
C THR A 47 3.96 6.34 -6.48
N ILE A 48 3.90 6.24 -5.14
CA ILE A 48 4.40 5.07 -4.42
C ILE A 48 3.59 3.82 -4.78
N ALA A 49 2.25 3.92 -4.79
CA ALA A 49 1.40 2.79 -5.17
C ALA A 49 1.68 2.31 -6.60
N ALA A 50 1.85 3.23 -7.56
CA ALA A 50 2.19 2.91 -8.94
C ALA A 50 3.51 2.13 -9.02
N ALA A 51 4.53 2.55 -8.26
CA ALA A 51 5.80 1.84 -8.19
C ALA A 51 5.65 0.43 -7.56
N GLN A 52 4.87 0.27 -6.50
CA GLN A 52 4.63 -1.03 -5.87
C GLN A 52 3.85 -1.99 -6.80
N TYR A 53 2.82 -1.51 -7.49
CA TYR A 53 2.07 -2.31 -8.47
C TYR A 53 2.94 -2.68 -9.68
N ALA A 54 3.79 -1.76 -10.16
CA ALA A 54 4.74 -2.06 -11.22
C ALA A 54 5.81 -3.08 -10.80
N ALA A 55 6.16 -3.12 -9.51
CA ALA A 55 7.04 -4.12 -8.92
C ALA A 55 6.36 -5.47 -8.64
N GLY A 56 5.07 -5.62 -8.99
CA GLY A 56 4.33 -6.88 -8.87
C GLY A 56 3.58 -7.05 -7.55
N ALA A 57 3.33 -5.99 -6.78
CA ALA A 57 2.35 -6.10 -5.71
C ALA A 57 0.94 -6.31 -6.30
N ASP A 58 0.16 -7.24 -5.75
CA ASP A 58 -1.27 -7.37 -6.09
C ASP A 58 -2.16 -6.62 -5.07
N ILE A 59 -1.66 -6.48 -3.85
CA ILE A 59 -2.37 -5.87 -2.71
C ILE A 59 -1.46 -4.82 -2.06
N VAL A 60 -1.99 -3.64 -1.77
CA VAL A 60 -1.29 -2.60 -1.00
C VAL A 60 -2.09 -2.23 0.25
N TYR A 61 -1.47 -2.33 1.42
CA TYR A 61 -2.03 -1.79 2.66
C TYR A 61 -1.54 -0.35 2.87
N GLN A 62 -2.44 0.62 2.95
CA GLN A 62 -2.08 2.01 3.20
C GLN A 62 -2.34 2.40 4.66
N VAL A 63 -1.36 3.02 5.28
CA VAL A 63 -1.44 3.63 6.62
C VAL A 63 -0.93 5.06 6.53
N ALA A 64 -1.60 5.87 5.70
CA ALA A 64 -1.09 7.15 5.25
C ALA A 64 -2.12 8.29 5.30
N GLY A 65 -3.27 8.11 5.98
CA GLY A 65 -4.29 9.16 6.10
C GLY A 65 -4.72 9.72 4.74
N GLY A 66 -4.73 11.05 4.59
CA GLY A 66 -5.05 11.71 3.32
C GLY A 66 -4.13 11.35 2.15
N THR A 67 -2.86 11.02 2.42
CA THR A 67 -1.96 10.46 1.40
C THR A 67 -2.49 9.12 0.85
N GLY A 68 -3.17 8.32 1.68
CA GLY A 68 -3.79 7.06 1.31
C GLY A 68 -4.83 7.16 0.19
N ALA A 69 -5.47 8.33 0.03
CA ALA A 69 -6.39 8.58 -1.09
C ALA A 69 -5.71 8.40 -2.46
N GLY A 70 -4.41 8.72 -2.55
CA GLY A 70 -3.61 8.49 -3.75
C GLY A 70 -3.41 7.02 -4.08
N VAL A 71 -3.26 6.17 -3.05
CA VAL A 71 -3.12 4.71 -3.21
C VAL A 71 -4.40 4.12 -3.79
N PHE A 72 -5.57 4.54 -3.28
CA PHE A 72 -6.87 4.14 -3.85
C PHE A 72 -7.06 4.64 -5.28
N ALA A 73 -6.69 5.89 -5.55
CA ALA A 73 -6.80 6.47 -6.89
C ALA A 73 -5.97 5.68 -7.92
N GLU A 74 -4.78 5.23 -7.56
CA GLU A 74 -3.95 4.39 -8.44
C GLU A 74 -4.60 3.05 -8.71
N ALA A 75 -5.00 2.33 -7.65
CA ALA A 75 -5.62 1.02 -7.80
C ALA A 75 -6.88 1.07 -8.66
N LYS A 76 -7.71 2.10 -8.45
CA LYS A 76 -8.90 2.34 -9.28
C LYS A 76 -8.52 2.56 -10.74
N SER A 77 -7.53 3.42 -11.00
CA SER A 77 -7.07 3.72 -12.37
C SER A 77 -6.58 2.47 -13.10
N LEU A 78 -5.85 1.58 -12.41
CA LEU A 78 -5.41 0.31 -13.00
C LEU A 78 -6.61 -0.61 -13.28
N ASN A 79 -7.52 -0.74 -12.32
CA ASN A 79 -8.64 -1.67 -12.40
C ASN A 79 -9.74 -1.26 -13.41
N GLU A 80 -9.75 -0.01 -13.88
CA GLU A 80 -10.63 0.44 -14.98
C GLU A 80 -10.26 -0.20 -16.33
N SER A 81 -9.01 -0.61 -16.51
CA SER A 81 -8.50 -1.16 -17.78
C SER A 81 -8.09 -2.63 -17.70
N ARG A 82 -7.78 -3.14 -16.50
CA ARG A 82 -7.32 -4.52 -16.31
C ARG A 82 -8.46 -5.54 -16.34
N PRO A 83 -8.22 -6.74 -16.90
CA PRO A 83 -9.15 -7.85 -16.77
C PRO A 83 -9.28 -8.27 -15.29
N GLU A 84 -10.39 -8.94 -14.96
CA GLU A 84 -10.74 -9.27 -13.56
C GLU A 84 -9.63 -9.99 -12.79
N ASN A 85 -8.92 -10.91 -13.46
CA ASN A 85 -7.83 -11.70 -12.88
C ASN A 85 -6.50 -10.94 -12.70
N GLU A 86 -6.40 -9.70 -13.17
CA GLU A 86 -5.21 -8.84 -13.04
C GLU A 86 -5.47 -7.60 -12.19
N LYS A 87 -6.69 -7.47 -11.64
CA LYS A 87 -7.05 -6.36 -10.76
C LYS A 87 -6.25 -6.42 -9.47
N VAL A 88 -5.95 -5.22 -8.95
CA VAL A 88 -5.23 -5.03 -7.70
C VAL A 88 -6.16 -4.54 -6.59
N CYS A 89 -5.78 -4.75 -5.34
CA CYS A 89 -6.58 -4.38 -4.17
C CYS A 89 -5.84 -3.41 -3.25
N VAL A 90 -6.61 -2.58 -2.55
CA VAL A 90 -6.09 -1.73 -1.46
C VAL A 90 -6.79 -2.11 -0.17
N ILE A 91 -6.01 -2.34 0.88
CA ILE A 91 -6.52 -2.44 2.26
C ILE A 91 -6.50 -1.01 2.83
N GLY A 92 -7.65 -0.54 3.29
CA GLY A 92 -7.79 0.77 3.92
C GLY A 92 -7.36 0.80 5.39
N VAL A 93 -7.26 2.01 5.93
CA VAL A 93 -7.17 2.27 7.36
C VAL A 93 -8.05 3.48 7.66
N ASP A 94 -8.71 3.44 8.83
CA ASP A 94 -9.70 4.41 9.32
C ASP A 94 -10.88 4.70 8.36
#